data_AF-X1BK65-F1
#
_entry.id   AF-X1BK65-F1
#
_cell.length_a   1.000
_cell.length_b   1.000
_cell.length_c   1.000
_cell.angle_alpha   90.00
_cell.angle_beta   90.00
_cell.angle_gamma   90.00
#
_symmetry.space_group_name_H-M   'P 1'
#
loop_
_entity.id
_entity.type
_entity.pdbx_description
1 polymer ?
#
loop_
_entity_poly.entity_id
_entity_poly.type
_entity_poly.pdbx_seq_one_letter_code
_entity_poly.pdbx_strand_id
1 'polypeptide(L)'
;LALVAHEEHVPFYVASPLLKYNPETNLGLLETIEMRDPREIWNDPPEGIEILNPAFETVSRRYIDGLITEAGIFASSHVPNYFAKTYPEMV
;
A
#
# COMPACT_ATOMS: atom_id res chain seq x y z
N LEU A 1 -10.49 1.63 -5.06
CA LEU A 1 -10.92 2.95 -4.51
C LEU A 1 -10.12 4.11 -5.09
N ALA A 2 -8.79 4.10 -4.98
CA ALA A 2 -7.93 5.22 -5.39
C ALA A 2 -8.14 5.67 -6.85
N LEU A 3 -8.29 4.74 -7.80
CA LEU A 3 -8.59 5.06 -9.20
C LEU A 3 -9.88 5.86 -9.35
N VAL A 4 -10.99 5.40 -8.76
CA VAL A 4 -12.29 6.08 -8.86
C VAL A 4 -12.23 7.45 -8.20
N ALA A 5 -11.57 7.58 -7.04
CA ALA A 5 -11.39 8.88 -6.40
C ALA A 5 -10.65 9.87 -7.30
N HIS A 6 -9.62 9.41 -8.01
CA HIS A 6 -8.88 10.24 -8.98
C HIS A 6 -9.75 10.68 -10.15
N GLU A 7 -10.51 9.75 -10.75
CA GLU A 7 -11.43 10.04 -11.88
C GLU A 7 -12.57 10.99 -11.47
N GLU A 8 -13.07 10.88 -10.24
CA GLU A 8 -14.15 11.72 -9.70
C GLU A 8 -13.64 13.00 -9.02
N HIS A 9 -12.34 13.31 -9.13
CA HIS A 9 -11.71 14.48 -8.53
C HIS A 9 -11.91 14.60 -7.00
N VAL A 10 -11.97 13.47 -6.32
CA VAL A 10 -12.07 13.38 -4.86
C VAL A 10 -10.66 13.17 -4.27
N PRO A 11 -10.19 14.05 -3.36
CA PRO A 11 -8.89 13.87 -2.73
C PRO A 11 -8.77 12.54 -1.97
N PHE A 12 -7.76 11.76 -2.30
CA PHE A 12 -7.47 10.47 -1.67
C PHE A 12 -6.23 10.57 -0.77
N TYR A 13 -6.47 10.51 0.54
CA TYR A 13 -5.43 10.51 1.57
C TYR A 13 -5.23 9.10 2.14
N VAL A 14 -3.97 8.77 2.45
CA VAL A 14 -3.62 7.53 3.13
C VAL A 14 -3.04 7.85 4.50
N ALA A 15 -3.61 7.28 5.56
CA ALA A 15 -3.10 7.40 6.92
C ALA A 15 -2.25 6.19 7.27
N SER A 16 -0.98 6.40 7.57
CA SER A 16 -0.04 5.32 7.91
C SER A 16 1.12 5.87 8.73
N PRO A 17 1.63 5.14 9.75
CA PRO A 17 2.89 5.51 10.38
C PRO A 17 4.05 5.36 9.39
N LEU A 18 5.12 6.15 9.58
CA LEU A 18 6.32 6.03 8.75
C LEU A 18 7.00 4.66 8.92
N LEU A 19 6.84 3.98 10.06
CA LEU A 19 7.39 2.64 10.29
C LEU A 19 6.88 1.55 9.33
N LYS A 20 5.79 1.80 8.58
CA LYS A 20 5.32 0.88 7.53
C LYS A 20 6.03 1.08 6.19
N TYR A 21 6.89 2.08 6.07
CA TYR A 21 7.70 2.27 4.89
C TYR A 21 8.81 1.22 4.82
N ASN A 22 8.93 0.56 3.67
CA ASN A 22 10.06 -0.31 3.38
C ASN A 22 11.10 0.44 2.50
N PRO A 23 12.29 0.78 3.02
CA PRO A 23 13.36 1.43 2.25
C PRO A 23 13.87 0.61 1.07
N GLU A 24 13.81 -0.72 1.13
CA GLU A 24 14.27 -1.62 0.07
C GLU A 24 13.52 -1.42 -1.25
N THR A 25 12.27 -0.94 -1.18
CA THR A 25 11.45 -0.65 -2.36
C THR A 25 12.01 0.45 -3.25
N ASN A 26 12.90 1.31 -2.73
CA ASN A 26 13.62 2.31 -3.56
C ASN A 26 14.67 1.67 -4.47
N LEU A 27 15.14 0.48 -4.13
CA LEU A 27 16.11 -0.28 -4.93
C LEU A 27 15.43 -1.12 -6.02
N GLY A 28 14.11 -0.99 -6.18
CA GLY A 28 13.31 -1.74 -7.14
C GLY A 28 12.85 -3.10 -6.63
N LEU A 29 13.03 -3.40 -5.35
CA LEU A 29 12.48 -4.60 -4.72
C LEU A 29 10.97 -4.43 -4.54
N LEU A 30 10.19 -5.39 -5.05
CA LEU A 30 8.73 -5.39 -4.94
C LEU A 30 8.30 -6.25 -3.75
N GLU A 31 7.32 -5.75 -3.01
CA GLU A 31 6.64 -6.52 -1.97
C GLU A 31 5.87 -7.68 -2.59
N THR A 32 5.96 -8.85 -1.95
CA THR A 32 5.19 -10.03 -2.37
C THR A 32 3.78 -9.93 -1.79
N ILE A 33 2.75 -10.12 -2.63
CA ILE A 33 1.36 -10.14 -2.19
C ILE A 33 1.07 -11.51 -1.57
N GLU A 34 0.66 -11.52 -0.30
CA GLU A 34 0.21 -12.72 0.41
C GLU A 34 -1.01 -13.34 -0.29
N MET A 35 -0.94 -14.64 -0.60
CA MET A 35 -2.08 -15.43 -1.08
C MET A 35 -2.68 -16.20 0.10
N ARG A 36 -3.91 -15.85 0.48
CA ARG A 36 -4.63 -16.43 1.62
C ARG A 36 -5.39 -17.69 1.22
N ASP A 37 -5.95 -18.37 2.22
CA ASP A 37 -6.71 -19.59 2.01
C ASP A 37 -7.95 -19.30 1.11
N PRO A 38 -8.11 -20.00 -0.03
CA PRO A 38 -9.27 -19.82 -0.90
C PRO A 38 -10.62 -20.08 -0.24
N ARG A 39 -10.64 -20.86 0.85
CA ARG A 39 -11.86 -21.15 1.62
C ARG A 39 -12.45 -19.92 2.32
N GLU A 40 -11.65 -18.86 2.53
CA GLU A 40 -12.15 -17.56 3.00
C GLU A 40 -13.12 -16.92 2.00
N ILE A 41 -12.97 -17.23 0.70
CA ILE A 41 -13.86 -16.77 -0.37
C ILE A 41 -15.03 -17.75 -0.53
N TRP A 42 -14.72 -19.04 -0.71
CA TRP A 42 -15.72 -20.08 -0.93
C TRP A 42 -15.25 -21.42 -0.36
N ASN A 43 -15.94 -21.89 0.69
CA ASN A 43 -15.60 -23.14 1.38
C ASN A 43 -15.73 -24.41 0.54
N ASP A 44 -16.68 -24.46 -0.40
CA ASP A 44 -17.02 -25.67 -1.18
C ASP A 44 -17.33 -25.30 -2.65
N PRO A 45 -16.31 -24.95 -3.45
CA PRO A 45 -16.49 -24.63 -4.85
C PRO A 45 -16.64 -25.89 -5.71
N PRO A 46 -17.34 -25.82 -6.85
CA PRO A 46 -17.36 -26.90 -7.83
C PRO A 46 -15.96 -27.35 -8.27
N GLU A 47 -15.84 -28.62 -8.64
CA GLU A 47 -14.58 -29.19 -9.14
C GLU A 47 -14.08 -28.45 -10.39
N GLY A 48 -12.75 -28.25 -10.48
CA GLY A 48 -12.10 -27.61 -11.63
C GLY A 48 -11.99 -26.09 -11.56
N ILE A 49 -12.41 -25.45 -10.45
CA ILE A 49 -12.26 -24.00 -10.24
C ILE A 49 -10.99 -23.72 -9.42
N GLU A 50 -10.12 -22.86 -9.95
CA GLU A 50 -9.02 -22.25 -9.21
C GLU A 50 -9.49 -20.92 -8.60
N ILE A 51 -9.35 -20.78 -7.29
CA ILE A 51 -9.71 -19.55 -6.56
C ILE A 51 -8.43 -18.87 -6.09
N LEU A 52 -8.24 -17.62 -6.52
CA LEU A 52 -7.16 -16.75 -6.06
C LEU A 52 -7.67 -15.84 -4.94
N ASN A 53 -6.95 -15.79 -3.81
CA ASN A 53 -7.29 -14.92 -2.68
C ASN A 53 -6.10 -14.02 -2.28
N PRO A 54 -5.76 -12.98 -3.07
CA PRO A 54 -4.72 -12.04 -2.70
C PRO A 54 -5.18 -11.16 -1.51
N ALA A 55 -4.38 -11.09 -0.46
CA ALA A 55 -4.71 -10.31 0.75
C ALA A 55 -4.59 -8.80 0.57
N PHE A 56 -3.78 -8.37 -0.40
CA PHE A 56 -3.42 -6.97 -0.62
C PHE A 56 -3.47 -6.60 -2.09
N GLU A 57 -3.60 -5.30 -2.35
CA GLU A 57 -3.48 -4.70 -3.68
C GLU A 57 -2.38 -3.64 -3.69
N THR A 58 -1.92 -3.26 -4.88
CA THR A 58 -0.98 -2.15 -5.05
C THR A 58 -1.74 -0.90 -5.48
N VAL A 59 -1.40 0.23 -4.86
CA VAL A 59 -1.94 1.54 -5.23
C VAL A 59 -0.82 2.39 -5.76
N SER A 60 -0.96 2.90 -6.99
CA SER A 60 0.02 3.81 -7.56
C SER A 60 0.07 5.11 -6.77
N ARG A 61 1.28 5.60 -6.47
CA ARG A 61 1.49 6.89 -5.79
C ARG A 61 0.83 8.08 -6.50
N ARG A 62 0.53 7.96 -7.80
CA ARG A 62 -0.15 8.98 -8.61
C ARG A 62 -1.60 9.23 -8.17
N TYR A 63 -2.20 8.26 -7.48
CA TYR A 63 -3.57 8.37 -6.96
C TYR A 63 -3.61 8.79 -5.48
N ILE A 64 -2.48 9.14 -4.87
CA ILE A 64 -2.40 9.53 -3.45
C ILE A 64 -2.06 11.01 -3.36
N ASP A 65 -3.04 11.82 -2.96
CA ASP A 65 -2.90 13.28 -2.82
C ASP A 65 -2.07 13.66 -1.59
N GLY A 66 -2.10 12.84 -0.53
CA GLY A 66 -1.28 13.05 0.65
C GLY A 66 -1.19 11.83 1.56
N LEU A 67 -0.06 11.70 2.23
CA LEU A 67 0.13 10.78 3.36
C LEU A 67 -0.03 11.53 4.66
N ILE A 68 -0.77 10.95 5.58
CA ILE A 68 -0.95 11.44 6.96
C ILE A 68 -0.15 10.52 7.86
N THR A 69 0.87 11.06 8.52
CA THR A 69 1.76 10.32 9.42
C THR A 69 1.99 11.10 10.71
N GLU A 70 2.73 10.52 11.65
CA GLU A 70 3.22 11.18 12.87
C GLU A 70 4.18 12.36 12.60
N ALA A 71 4.72 12.48 11.39
CA ALA A 71 5.55 13.60 10.94
C ALA A 71 4.74 14.72 10.24
N GLY A 72 3.42 14.57 10.14
CA GLY A 72 2.50 15.53 9.51
C GLY A 72 1.89 15.02 8.20
N ILE A 73 1.45 15.95 7.35
CA ILE A 73 0.81 15.65 6.06
C ILE A 73 1.75 16.08 4.94
N PHE A 74 2.12 15.17 4.04
CA PHE A 74 3.01 15.47 2.91
C PHE A 74 2.77 14.54 1.71
N ALA A 75 3.24 14.96 0.53
CA ALA A 75 3.14 14.16 -0.69
C ALA A 75 3.96 12.85 -0.59
N SER A 76 3.42 11.75 -1.10
CA SER A 76 4.02 10.41 -0.99
C SER A 76 5.47 10.29 -1.49
N SER A 77 5.91 11.17 -2.39
CA SER A 77 7.31 11.24 -2.84
C SER A 77 8.30 11.65 -1.75
N HIS A 78 7.87 12.27 -0.65
CA HIS A 78 8.75 12.74 0.42
C HIS A 78 8.94 11.73 1.55
N VAL A 79 8.29 10.56 1.50
CA VAL A 79 8.44 9.51 2.53
C VAL A 79 9.90 9.18 2.84
N PRO A 80 10.82 9.00 1.86
CA PRO A 80 12.22 8.67 2.18
C PRO A 80 12.88 9.72 3.07
N ASN A 81 12.61 11.01 2.82
CA ASN A 81 13.20 12.12 3.57
C ASN A 81 12.63 12.21 4.99
N TYR A 82 11.31 12.07 5.14
CA TYR A 82 10.68 12.11 6.46
C TYR A 82 11.02 10.87 7.28
N PHE A 83 11.13 9.70 6.65
CA PHE A 83 11.56 8.47 7.31
C PHE A 83 13.00 8.63 7.84
N ALA A 84 13.95 9.03 6.99
CA ALA A 84 15.34 9.22 7.41
C ALA A 84 15.54 10.29 8.48
N LYS A 85 14.70 11.34 8.47
CA LYS A 85 14.71 12.37 9.51
C LYS A 85 14.14 11.87 10.84
N THR A 86 13.13 11.00 10.80
CA THR A 86 12.40 10.54 12.00
C THR A 86 13.06 9.32 12.64
N TYR A 87 13.63 8.43 11.83
CA TYR A 87 14.28 7.18 12.23
C TYR A 87 15.69 7.06 11.63
N PRO A 88 16.63 7.95 11.97
CA PRO A 88 17.99 7.95 11.40
C PRO A 88 18.77 6.66 11.67
N GLU A 89 18.43 5.92 12.72
CA GLU A 89 19.02 4.62 13.07
C GLU A 89 18.52 3.43 12.21
N MET A 90 17.46 3.64 11.43
CA MET A 90 16.83 2.61 10.57
C MET A 90 17.15 2.79 9.08
N VAL A 91 18.06 3.70 8.74
CA VAL A 91 18.46 4.03 7.36
C VAL A 91 19.84 3.48 7.05
#